data_AF-A0A4Y2BI97-F1
#
_entry.id   AF-A0A4Y2BI97-F1
#
_cell.length_a   1.000
_cell.length_b   1.000
_cell.length_c   1.000
_cell.angle_alpha   90.00
_cell.angle_beta   90.00
_cell.angle_gamma   90.00
#
_symmetry.space_group_name_H-M   'P 1'
#
loop_
_entity.id
_entity.type
_entity.pdbx_description
1 polymer ?
#
loop_
_entity_poly.entity_id
_entity_poly.type
_entity_poly.pdbx_seq_one_letter_code
_entity_poly.pdbx_strand_id
1 'polypeptide(L)'
;MRTESWRREEKTFFTGHGPFPTYVHRFNLITSEYCSCGGIGSKLHYATECPLTESWHLRKLVSHLIHAWLCQVAGNQQSRNKIYNIVRFMLANSQLFSPDP
;
A
#
# COMPACT_ATOMS: atom_id res chain seq x y z
N MET A 1 0.74 -25.24 13.42
CA MET A 1 0.55 -23.92 12.77
C MET A 1 1.74 -23.64 11.87
N ARG A 2 1.55 -23.59 10.55
CA ARG A 2 2.63 -23.18 9.64
C ARG A 2 2.81 -21.68 9.87
N THR A 3 3.90 -21.27 10.50
CA THR A 3 4.29 -19.86 10.56
C THR A 3 4.70 -19.46 9.16
N GLU A 4 3.75 -19.05 8.33
CA GLU A 4 4.12 -18.43 7.06
C GLU A 4 4.95 -17.19 7.37
N SER A 5 6.21 -17.20 6.93
CA SER A 5 7.12 -16.11 7.15
C SER A 5 6.66 -14.90 6.33
N TRP A 6 5.98 -13.98 6.99
CA TRP A 6 5.60 -12.69 6.40
C TRP A 6 6.84 -11.90 5.97
N ARG A 7 6.89 -11.51 4.70
CA ARG A 7 7.94 -10.62 4.18
C ARG A 7 7.79 -9.21 4.79
N ARG A 8 8.89 -8.46 4.86
CA ARG A 8 8.90 -7.11 5.45
C ARG A 8 7.84 -6.22 4.78
N GLU A 9 7.78 -6.25 3.46
CA GLU A 9 6.90 -5.48 2.60
C GLU A 9 5.42 -5.81 2.83
N GLU A 10 5.10 -7.09 3.08
CA GLU A 10 3.74 -7.48 3.42
C GLU A 10 3.36 -6.96 4.82
N LYS A 11 4.27 -7.05 5.79
CA LYS A 11 4.05 -6.47 7.13
C LYS A 11 3.83 -4.96 7.05
N THR A 12 4.67 -4.25 6.28
CA THR A 12 4.54 -2.81 5.99
C THR A 12 3.13 -2.49 5.50
N PHE A 13 2.64 -3.22 4.50
CA PHE A 13 1.29 -3.02 3.97
C PHE A 13 0.19 -3.30 5.01
N PHE A 14 0.17 -4.48 5.62
CA PHE A 14 -0.95 -4.88 6.49
C PHE A 14 -1.05 -4.03 7.75
N THR A 15 0.09 -3.67 8.35
CA THR A 15 0.12 -2.74 9.49
C THR A 15 -0.16 -1.30 9.07
N GLY A 16 0.05 -0.96 7.80
CA GLY A 16 0.00 0.42 7.30
C GLY A 16 1.22 1.26 7.66
N HIS A 17 2.21 0.69 8.35
CA HIS A 17 3.52 1.32 8.54
C HIS A 17 4.28 1.28 7.24
N GLY A 18 4.65 2.42 6.66
CA GLY A 18 5.39 2.40 5.41
C GLY A 18 5.47 3.74 4.69
N PRO A 19 5.89 3.73 3.42
CA PRO A 19 6.06 4.92 2.59
C PRO A 19 4.72 5.47 2.08
N PHE A 20 3.63 5.30 2.84
CA PHE A 20 2.30 5.78 2.44
C PHE A 20 2.15 7.23 2.91
N PRO A 21 1.86 8.20 2.03
CA PRO A 21 1.68 9.60 2.41
C PRO A 21 0.73 9.79 3.60
N THR A 22 -0.41 9.08 3.66
CA THR A 22 -1.32 9.18 4.82
C THR A 22 -0.68 8.78 6.15
N TYR A 23 0.23 7.79 6.11
CA TYR A 23 0.93 7.34 7.31
C TYR A 23 2.02 8.33 7.73
N VAL A 24 2.80 8.82 6.77
CA VAL A 24 3.91 9.76 7.02
C VAL A 24 3.39 11.14 7.45
N HIS A 25 2.29 11.61 6.84
CA HIS A 25 1.61 12.86 7.19
C HIS A 25 1.11 12.87 8.64
N ARG A 26 0.65 11.72 9.18
CA ARG A 26 0.22 11.60 10.58
C ARG A 26 1.29 12.01 11.60
N PHE A 27 2.57 11.89 11.23
CA PHE A 27 3.71 12.28 12.08
C PHE A 27 4.26 13.68 11.74
N ASN A 28 3.55 14.47 10.93
CA ASN A 28 3.96 15.79 10.45
C ASN A 28 5.32 15.79 9.73
N LEU A 29 5.70 14.66 9.12
CA LEU A 29 6.96 14.53 8.38
C LEU A 29 6.83 15.02 6.92
N ILE A 30 5.60 15.13 6.42
CA ILE A 30 5.26 15.71 5.11
C ILE A 30 4.03 16.59 5.27
N THR A 31 3.85 17.54 4.35
CA THR A 31 2.77 18.54 4.38
C THR A 31 1.46 18.08 3.74
N SER A 32 1.50 17.01 2.93
CA SER A 32 0.36 16.53 2.17
C SER A 32 0.22 15.02 2.29
N GLU A 33 -1.00 14.53 2.52
CA GLU A 33 -1.33 13.10 2.51
C GLU A 33 -1.70 12.57 1.11
N TYR A 34 -1.64 13.43 0.09
CA TYR A 34 -2.01 13.06 -1.27
C TYR A 34 -0.87 12.35 -2.00
N CYS A 35 -1.25 11.38 -2.83
CA CYS A 35 -0.40 10.77 -3.84
C CYS A 35 -0.14 11.76 -4.99
N SER A 36 0.98 11.61 -5.69
CA SER A 36 1.32 12.40 -6.89
C SER A 36 0.28 12.28 -8.02
N CYS A 37 -0.57 11.26 -8.02
CA CYS A 37 -1.70 11.16 -8.93
C CYS A 37 -2.98 11.90 -8.47
N GLY A 38 -2.92 12.66 -7.38
CA GLY A 38 -4.02 13.45 -6.83
C GLY A 38 -5.01 12.71 -5.91
N GLY A 39 -4.85 11.39 -5.72
CA GLY A 39 -5.65 10.60 -4.78
C GLY A 39 -5.12 10.63 -3.35
N ILE A 40 -5.89 10.17 -2.36
CA ILE A 40 -5.39 10.01 -0.99
C ILE A 40 -4.31 8.93 -0.98
N GLY A 41 -3.09 9.24 -0.52
CA GLY A 41 -1.92 8.35 -0.51
C GLY A 41 -1.97 7.23 0.53
N SER A 42 -3.09 6.52 0.61
CA SER A 42 -3.28 5.39 1.52
C SER A 42 -2.78 4.09 0.91
N LYS A 43 -2.50 3.09 1.76
CA LYS A 43 -2.17 1.73 1.30
C LYS A 43 -3.25 1.13 0.37
N LEU A 44 -4.52 1.45 0.61
CA LEU A 44 -5.64 0.93 -0.20
C LEU A 44 -5.67 1.58 -1.58
N HIS A 45 -5.38 2.88 -1.65
CA HIS A 45 -5.27 3.61 -2.90
C HIS A 45 -4.19 3.00 -3.81
N TYR A 46 -2.98 2.77 -3.30
CA TYR A 46 -1.93 2.10 -4.08
C TYR A 46 -2.27 0.65 -4.44
N ALA A 47 -3.08 -0.02 -3.62
CA ALA A 47 -3.48 -1.39 -3.91
C ALA A 47 -4.58 -1.51 -4.98
N THR A 48 -5.37 -0.47 -5.23
CA THR A 48 -6.62 -0.63 -6.00
C THR A 48 -6.93 0.47 -7.01
N GLU A 49 -6.24 1.61 -6.96
CA GLU A 49 -6.64 2.81 -7.72
C GLU A 49 -5.49 3.61 -8.31
N CYS A 50 -4.31 3.63 -7.68
CA CYS A 50 -3.21 4.48 -8.11
C CYS A 50 -2.66 4.06 -9.48
N PRO A 51 -2.61 4.95 -10.49
CA PRO A 51 -2.04 4.62 -11.80
C PRO A 51 -0.56 4.20 -11.74
N LEU A 52 0.20 4.71 -10.76
CA LEU A 52 1.61 4.36 -10.58
C LEU A 52 1.85 2.88 -10.20
N THR A 53 0.80 2.19 -9.76
CA THR A 53 0.87 0.79 -9.30
C THR A 53 -0.09 -0.12 -10.05
N GLU A 54 -0.61 0.32 -11.21
CA GLU A 54 -1.62 -0.37 -12.02
C GLU A 54 -1.30 -1.84 -12.29
N SER A 55 -0.04 -2.14 -12.63
CA SER A 55 0.47 -3.50 -12.89
C SER A 55 0.25 -4.50 -11.74
N TRP A 56 0.03 -4.02 -10.51
CA TRP A 56 -0.14 -4.85 -9.32
C TRP A 56 -1.47 -4.61 -8.61
N HIS A 57 -2.43 -3.96 -9.27
CA HIS A 57 -3.74 -3.73 -8.66
C HIS A 57 -4.39 -5.03 -8.20
N LEU A 58 -4.94 -4.96 -7.00
CA LEU A 58 -5.84 -5.92 -6.41
C LEU A 58 -7.27 -5.57 -6.80
N ARG A 59 -8.17 -6.54 -6.68
CA ARG A 59 -9.59 -6.32 -6.95
C ARG A 59 -10.10 -5.16 -6.10
N LYS A 60 -10.77 -4.20 -6.75
CA LYS A 60 -11.36 -3.04 -6.08
C LYS A 60 -12.31 -3.50 -4.97
N LEU A 61 -12.21 -2.81 -3.84
CA LEU A 61 -12.97 -3.07 -2.63
C LEU A 61 -14.35 -2.40 -2.67
N VAL A 62 -15.30 -2.96 -1.94
CA VAL A 62 -16.53 -2.25 -1.54
C VAL A 62 -16.27 -1.73 -0.12
N SER A 63 -16.50 -0.45 0.12
CA SER A 63 -16.04 0.28 1.31
C SER A 63 -16.37 -0.39 2.66
N HIS A 64 -17.55 -1.03 2.79
CA HIS A 64 -17.95 -1.70 4.02
C HIS A 64 -17.32 -3.09 4.25
N LEU A 65 -16.58 -3.65 3.28
CA LEU A 65 -15.97 -4.99 3.33
C LEU A 65 -14.44 -4.97 3.44
N ILE A 66 -13.83 -3.86 3.83
CA ILE A 66 -12.36 -3.71 3.88
C ILE A 66 -11.70 -4.80 4.72
N HIS A 67 -12.24 -5.14 5.89
CA HIS A 67 -11.68 -6.19 6.75
C HIS A 67 -11.71 -7.57 6.09
N ALA A 68 -12.86 -7.96 5.52
CA ALA A 68 -12.99 -9.24 4.82
C ALA A 68 -12.06 -9.31 3.60
N TRP A 69 -11.93 -8.20 2.87
CA TRP A 69 -11.00 -8.07 1.76
C TRP A 69 -9.54 -8.23 2.22
N LEU A 70 -9.14 -7.59 3.32
CA LEU A 70 -7.78 -7.74 3.87
C LEU A 70 -7.48 -9.20 4.25
N CYS A 71 -8.45 -9.92 4.84
CA CYS A 71 -8.31 -11.34 5.15
C CYS A 71 -8.13 -12.19 3.88
N GLN A 72 -8.90 -11.93 2.82
CA GLN A 72 -8.77 -12.64 1.54
C GLN A 72 -7.40 -12.40 0.89
N VAL A 73 -6.97 -11.14 0.87
CA VAL A 73 -5.67 -10.72 0.33
C VAL A 73 -4.52 -11.33 1.13
N ALA A 74 -4.64 -11.39 2.46
CA ALA A 74 -3.67 -12.04 3.35
C ALA A 74 -3.60 -13.56 3.13
N GLY A 75 -4.71 -14.21 2.80
CA GLY A 75 -4.77 -15.65 2.55
C GLY A 75 -4.33 -16.09 1.14
N ASN A 76 -4.11 -15.14 0.21
CA ASN A 76 -3.79 -15.46 -1.19
C ASN A 76 -2.35 -15.08 -1.56
N GLN A 77 -1.54 -16.05 -1.98
CA GLN A 77 -0.13 -15.82 -2.30
C GLN A 77 0.09 -14.90 -3.51
N GLN A 78 -0.78 -14.94 -4.54
CA GLN A 78 -0.67 -14.03 -5.68
C GLN A 78 -0.96 -12.59 -5.26
N SER A 79 -1.98 -12.38 -4.42
CA SER A 79 -2.29 -11.08 -3.84
C SER A 79 -1.16 -10.56 -2.94
N ARG A 80 -0.54 -11.43 -2.13
CA ARG A 80 0.65 -11.08 -1.34
C ARG A 80 1.84 -10.70 -2.22
N ASN A 81 2.06 -11.38 -3.35
CA ASN A 81 3.10 -11.02 -4.32
C ASN A 81 2.84 -9.66 -4.97
N LYS A 82 1.57 -9.32 -5.23
CA LYS A 82 1.21 -7.97 -5.70
C LYS A 82 1.51 -6.90 -4.66
N ILE A 83 1.10 -7.11 -3.40
CA ILE A 83 1.45 -6.22 -2.27
C ILE A 83 2.96 -6.04 -2.16
N TYR A 84 3.69 -7.16 -2.21
CA TYR A 84 5.14 -7.17 -2.15
C TYR A 84 5.75 -6.24 -3.20
N ASN A 85 5.31 -6.38 -4.46
CA ASN A 85 5.81 -5.56 -5.56
C ASN A 85 5.41 -4.09 -5.41
N ILE A 86 4.19 -3.77 -4.96
CA ILE A 86 3.76 -2.40 -4.70
C ILE A 86 4.70 -1.72 -3.70
N VAL A 87 4.88 -2.33 -2.53
CA VAL A 87 5.71 -1.74 -1.46
C VAL A 87 7.17 -1.67 -1.90
N ARG A 88 7.71 -2.71 -2.53
CA ARG A 88 9.07 -2.69 -3.07
C ARG A 88 9.24 -1.59 -4.11
N PHE A 89 8.28 -1.40 -5.00
CA PHE A 89 8.30 -0.35 -6.02
C PHE A 89 8.30 1.04 -5.39
N MET A 90 7.47 1.26 -4.36
CA MET A 90 7.44 2.53 -3.63
C MET A 90 8.77 2.83 -2.94
N LEU A 91 9.38 1.82 -2.29
CA LEU A 91 10.68 1.98 -1.63
C LEU A 91 11.81 2.26 -2.64
N ALA A 92 11.81 1.57 -3.78
CA ALA A 92 12.81 1.75 -4.82
C ALA A 92 12.68 3.07 -5.59
N ASN A 93 11.48 3.67 -5.61
CA ASN A 93 11.19 4.90 -6.34
C ASN A 93 10.65 5.99 -5.42
N SER A 94 11.22 6.10 -4.20
CA SER A 94 10.75 7.01 -3.16
C SER A 94 10.59 8.47 -3.63
N GLN A 95 11.40 8.93 -4.58
CA GLN A 95 11.31 10.25 -5.21
C GLN A 95 9.97 10.52 -5.91
N LEU A 96 9.25 9.49 -6.38
CA LEU A 96 7.93 9.63 -7.01
C LEU A 96 6.80 9.81 -5.97
N PHE A 97 7.10 9.51 -4.71
CA PHE A 97 6.14 9.43 -3.61
C PHE A 97 6.47 10.39 -2.46
N SER A 98 7.64 11.02 -2.49
CA SER A 98 7.98 12.15 -1.62
C SER A 98 7.29 13.42 -2.14
N PRO A 99 6.79 14.29 -1.26
CA PRO A 99 6.39 15.63 -1.67
C PRO A 99 7.60 16.39 -2.20
N ASP A 100 7.40 17.26 -3.19
CA ASP A 100 8.42 18.21 -3.63
C ASP A 100 8.89 19.09 -2.44
N PRO A 101 10.15 19.57 -2.44
CA PRO A 101 10.70 20.44 -1.39
C PRO A 101 9.88 21.70 -1.11
#